data_AF-A0A963AFI8-F1
#
_entry.id   AF-A0A963AFI8-F1
#
_cell.length_a   1.000
_cell.length_b   1.000
_cell.length_c   1.000
_cell.angle_alpha   90.00
_cell.angle_beta   90.00
_cell.angle_gamma   90.00
#
_symmetry.space_group_name_H-M   'P 1'
#
loop_
_entity.id
_entity.type
_entity.pdbx_description
1 polymer ?
#
loop_
_entity_poly.entity_id
_entity_poly.type
_entity_poly.pdbx_seq_one_letter_code
_entity_poly.pdbx_strand_id
1 'polypeptide(L)' 'MMELVAYTIVGLLLYFLSDWILNQIEIRRGERLPNRSLVFFVIIMVLALVVFELVQRLGIGG' A
#
# COMPACT_ATOMS: atom_id res chain seq x y z
N MET A 1 11.33 19.91 5.36
CA MET A 1 11.12 18.91 6.45
C MET A 1 9.72 18.32 6.46
N MET A 2 8.67 19.13 6.34
CA MET A 2 7.29 18.61 6.38
C MET A 2 6.96 17.61 5.27
N GLU A 3 7.52 17.78 4.08
CA GLU A 3 7.38 16.83 2.97
C GLU A 3 7.97 15.45 3.29
N LEU A 4 9.17 15.40 3.89
CA LEU A 4 9.80 14.14 4.30
C LEU A 4 8.89 13.38 5.28
N VAL A 5 8.31 14.09 6.25
CA VAL A 5 7.36 13.53 7.21
C VAL A 5 6.11 13.04 6.50
N ALA A 6 5.55 13.82 5.58
CA ALA A 6 4.38 13.43 4.79
C ALA A 6 4.64 12.16 3.97
N TYR A 7 5.75 12.09 3.22
CA TYR A 7 6.13 10.91 2.45
C TYR A 7 6.37 9.69 3.34
N THR A 8 6.96 9.87 4.52
CA THR A 8 7.16 8.79 5.49
C THR A 8 5.82 8.28 6.03
N ILE A 9 4.90 9.17 6.35
CA ILE A 9 3.54 8.81 6.79
C ILE A 9 2.80 8.05 5.68
N VAL A 10 2.88 8.53 4.44
CA VAL A 10 2.29 7.83 3.29
C VAL A 10 2.89 6.43 3.13
N GLY A 11 4.20 6.28 3.26
CA GLY A 11 4.88 4.98 3.23
C GLY A 11 4.39 4.04 4.33
N LEU A 12 4.25 4.53 5.57
CA LEU A 12 3.69 3.76 6.68
C LEU A 12 2.24 3.34 6.40
N LEU A 13 1.40 4.27 5.95
CA LEU A 13 0.00 3.98 5.61
C LEU A 13 -0.11 2.92 4.52
N LEU A 14 0.68 3.04 3.45
CA LEU A 14 0.75 2.05 2.38
C LEU A 14 1.17 0.67 2.91
N TYR A 15 2.18 0.62 3.78
CA TYR A 15 2.64 -0.63 4.38
C TYR A 15 1.54 -1.30 5.21
N PHE A 16 0.94 -0.55 6.15
CA PHE A 16 -0.11 -1.09 7.02
C PHE A 16 -1.36 -1.49 6.23
N LEU A 17 -1.76 -0.70 5.24
CA LEU A 17 -2.91 -1.03 4.39
C LEU A 17 -2.65 -2.27 3.55
N SER A 18 -1.44 -2.42 3.02
CA SER A 18 -1.04 -3.60 2.25
C SER A 18 -1.06 -4.86 3.09
N ASP A 19 -0.51 -4.79 4.31
CA ASP A 19 -0.51 -5.92 5.24
C ASP A 19 -1.93 -6.30 5.68
N TRP A 20 -2.77 -5.31 5.94
CA TRP A 20 -4.18 -5.53 6.26
C TRP A 20 -4.93 -6.21 5.11
N ILE A 21 -4.80 -5.73 3.87
CA ILE A 21 -5.43 -6.33 2.69
C ILE A 21 -4.97 -7.79 2.53
N LEU A 22 -3.67 -8.04 2.64
CA LEU A 22 -3.10 -9.38 2.53
C LEU A 22 -3.67 -10.31 3.61
N ASN A 23 -3.73 -9.83 4.85
CA ASN A 23 -4.31 -10.58 5.95
C ASN A 23 -5.80 -10.89 5.72
N GLN A 24 -6.58 -9.94 5.17
CA GLN A 24 -7.97 -10.20 4.80
C GLN A 24 -8.09 -11.28 3.72
N ILE A 25 -7.15 -11.31 2.75
CA ILE A 25 -7.11 -12.37 1.73
C ILE A 25 -6.79 -13.72 2.38
N GLU A 26 -5.80 -13.79 3.28
CA GLU A 26 -5.43 -15.01 4.00
C GLU A 26 -6.56 -15.53 4.89
N ILE A 27 -7.28 -14.64 5.60
CA ILE A 27 -8.45 -15.00 6.42
C ILE A 27 -9.56 -15.59 5.57
N ARG A 28 -9.87 -14.96 4.42
CA ARG A 28 -10.91 -15.47 3.50
C ARG A 28 -10.53 -16.79 2.86
N ARG A 29 -9.23 -17.03 2.64
CA ARG A 29 -8.70 -18.28 2.08
C ARG A 29 -8.67 -19.40 3.13
N GLY A 30 -8.58 -19.07 4.41
CA GLY A 30 -8.46 -20.03 5.51
C GLY A 30 -7.06 -20.62 5.68
N GLU A 31 -6.09 -20.17 4.88
CA GLU A 31 -4.70 -20.60 4.95
C GLU A 31 -3.75 -19.44 4.57
N ARG A 32 -2.54 -19.47 5.13
CA ARG A 32 -1.50 -18.51 4.79
C ARG A 32 -1.04 -18.72 3.35
N LEU A 33 -0.74 -17.63 2.65
CA LEU A 33 -0.26 -17.70 1.28
C LEU A 33 1.21 -18.19 1.27
N PRO A 34 1.56 -19.21 0.47
CA PRO A 34 2.94 -19.70 0.40
C PRO A 34 3.90 -18.63 -0.11
N ASN A 35 3.43 -17.76 -1.02
CA ASN A 35 4.21 -16.64 -1.58
C ASN A 35 3.77 -15.29 -0.98
N ARG A 36 3.51 -15.24 0.34
CA ARG A 36 2.99 -14.05 1.04
C ARG A 36 3.77 -12.77 0.70
N SER A 37 5.10 -12.83 0.68
CA SER A 37 5.96 -11.67 0.36
C SER A 37 5.77 -11.16 -1.07
N LEU A 38 5.57 -12.06 -2.05
CA LEU A 38 5.30 -11.68 -3.44
C LEU A 38 3.95 -10.98 -3.54
N VAL A 39 2.92 -11.52 -2.87
CA VAL A 39 1.59 -10.93 -2.88
C VAL A 39 1.57 -9.58 -2.16
N PHE A 40 2.25 -9.47 -1.02
CA PHE A 40 2.47 -8.20 -0.32
C PHE A 40 3.11 -7.15 -1.25
N PHE A 41 4.18 -7.54 -1.95
CA PHE A 41 4.87 -6.68 -2.90
C PHE A 41 3.94 -6.18 -4.02
N VAL A 42 3.14 -7.07 -4.60
CA VAL A 42 2.17 -6.68 -5.63
C VAL A 42 1.12 -5.72 -5.07
N ILE A 43 0.59 -5.99 -3.87
CA ILE A 43 -0.42 -5.12 -3.23
C ILE A 43 0.16 -3.72 -2.99
N ILE A 44 1.31 -3.60 -2.34
CA ILE A 44 1.89 -2.30 -2.02
C ILE A 44 2.30 -1.53 -3.27
N MET A 45 2.77 -2.22 -4.32
CA MET A 45 3.11 -1.60 -5.60
C MET A 45 1.87 -1.03 -6.28
N VAL A 46 0.78 -1.80 -6.38
CA VAL A 46 -0.47 -1.33 -6.98
C VAL A 46 -1.05 -0.16 -6.18
N LEU A 47 -1.08 -0.24 -4.85
CA LEU A 47 -1.54 0.85 -4.00
C LEU A 47 -0.69 2.10 -4.15
N ALA A 48 0.64 1.97 -4.23
CA ALA A 48 1.52 3.10 -4.45
C ALA A 48 1.19 3.80 -5.78
N LEU A 49 1.05 3.05 -6.88
CA LEU A 49 0.66 3.60 -8.18
C LEU A 49 -0.68 4.34 -8.11
N VAL A 50 -1.68 3.74 -7.46
CA VAL A 50 -3.00 4.37 -7.27
C VAL A 50 -2.90 5.65 -6.43
N VAL A 51 -2.11 5.65 -5.36
CA VAL A 51 -1.89 6.84 -4.53
C VAL A 51 -1.22 7.95 -5.33
N PHE A 52 -0.16 7.65 -6.09
CA PHE A 52 0.51 8.63 -6.95
C PHE A 52 -0.43 9.19 -8.01
N GLU A 53 -1.23 8.35 -8.65
CA GLU A 53 -2.22 8.79 -9.63
C GLU A 53 -3.30 9.68 -9.00
N LEU A 54 -3.80 9.32 -7.81
CA LEU A 54 -4.76 10.15 -7.08
C LEU A 54 -4.18 11.51 -6.71
N VAL A 55 -2.94 11.56 -6.24
CA VAL A 55 -2.25 12.82 -5.92
C VAL A 55 -2.14 13.72 -7.15
N GLN A 56 -1.84 13.16 -8.32
CA GLN A 56 -1.79 13.90 -9.58
C GLN A 56 -3.18 14.39 -10.01
N ARG A 57 -4.20 13.52 -9.97
CA ARG A 57 -5.58 13.86 -10.37
C ARG A 57 -6.22 14.91 -9.48
N LEU A 58 -5.89 14.91 -8.19
CA LEU A 58 -6.38 15.90 -7.22
C LEU A 58 -5.64 17.24 -7.31
N GLY A 59 -4.64 17.38 -8.19
CA GLY A 59 -3.85 18.60 -8.34
C GLY A 59 -2.97 18.91 -7.13
N ILE A 60 -2.73 17.94 -6.25
CA ILE A 60 -1.89 18.10 -5.05
C ILE A 60 -0.40 18.01 -5.44
N GLY A 61 -0.09 17.43 -6.61
CA GLY A 61 1.27 17.27 -7.14
C GLY A 61 1.69 18.28 -8.22
N GLY A 62 0.99 19.42 -8.34
CA GLY A 62 1.27 20.48 -9.33
C GLY A 62 1.81 21.75 -8.69
#